data_AF-A0A846SXM0-F1
#
_entry.id   AF-A0A846SXM0-F1
#
_cell.length_a   1.000
_cell.length_b   1.000
_cell.length_c   1.000
_cell.angle_alpha   90.00
_cell.angle_beta   90.00
_cell.angle_gamma   90.00
#
_symmetry.space_group_name_H-M   'P 1'
#
loop_
_entity.id
_entity.type
_entity.pdbx_description
1 polymer ?
#
loop_
_entity_poly.entity_id
_entity_poly.type
_entity_poly.pdbx_seq_one_letter_code
_entity_poly.pdbx_strand_id
1 'polypeptide(L)' 'MIKRKGGLGRGLDALLGATAAARSETRPDYPAETLQQLPVDQIQRGRYQPRQDLRQDTLQELAES' A
#
# COMPACT_ATOMS: atom_id res chain seq x y z
N MET A 1 32.59 -9.11 -35.77
CA MET A 1 32.90 -9.78 -34.49
C MET A 1 32.69 -8.80 -33.35
N ILE A 2 31.68 -9.04 -32.51
CA ILE A 2 31.31 -8.15 -31.39
C ILE A 2 31.91 -8.72 -30.09
N LYS A 3 32.80 -7.98 -29.44
CA LYS A 3 33.34 -8.34 -28.11
C LYS A 3 32.59 -7.54 -27.04
N ARG A 4 31.67 -8.20 -26.31
CA ARG A 4 31.01 -7.66 -25.11
C ARG A 4 32.00 -7.70 -23.94
N LYS A 5 32.29 -6.54 -23.34
CA LYS A 5 33.33 -6.39 -22.31
C LYS A 5 32.70 -6.26 -20.92
N GLY A 6 32.93 -7.29 -20.09
CA GLY A 6 33.15 -7.22 -18.64
C GLY A 6 31.96 -6.89 -17.75
N GLY A 7 31.49 -7.87 -16.97
CA GLY A 7 30.38 -7.74 -16.02
C GLY A 7 30.62 -6.75 -14.87
N LEU A 8 29.50 -6.38 -14.23
CA LEU A 8 29.43 -5.57 -13.02
C LEU A 8 30.30 -6.20 -11.92
N GLY A 9 31.32 -5.47 -11.48
CA GLY A 9 32.34 -5.92 -10.54
C GLY A 9 31.79 -6.36 -9.18
N ARG A 10 32.64 -7.07 -8.43
CA ARG A 10 32.38 -7.73 -7.14
C ARG A 10 32.03 -6.76 -6.01
N GLY A 11 30.81 -6.22 -6.02
CA GLY A 11 30.27 -5.38 -4.95
C GLY A 11 28.75 -5.39 -4.84
N LEU A 12 28.05 -6.06 -5.76
CA LEU A 12 26.58 -6.10 -5.78
C LEU A 12 26.02 -7.10 -4.75
N ASP A 13 26.69 -8.24 -4.55
CA ASP A 13 26.29 -9.24 -3.54
C ASP A 13 26.37 -8.70 -2.11
N ALA A 14 27.36 -7.85 -1.82
CA ALA A 14 27.51 -7.19 -0.50
C ALA A 14 26.35 -6.22 -0.20
N LEU A 15 25.77 -5.62 -1.23
CA LEU A 15 24.60 -4.74 -1.10
C LEU A 15 23.30 -5.55 -1.01
N LEU A 16 23.17 -6.67 -1.72
CA LEU A 16 21.95 -7.48 -1.71
C LEU A 16 21.78 -8.29 -0.42
N GLY A 17 22.86 -8.85 0.13
CA GLY A 17 22.80 -9.68 1.35
C GLY A 17 22.27 -8.93 2.58
N ALA A 18 22.61 -7.66 2.74
CA ALA A 18 22.12 -6.82 3.84
C ALA A 18 20.64 -6.44 3.69
N THR A 19 20.14 -6.32 2.45
CA THR A 19 18.74 -5.93 2.19
C THR A 19 17.72 -7.05 2.43
N ALA A 20 18.14 -8.32 2.29
CA ALA A 20 17.27 -9.46 2.52
C ALA A 20 16.99 -9.69 4.03
N ALA A 21 17.99 -9.51 4.88
CA ALA A 21 17.84 -9.61 6.33
C ALA A 21 16.98 -8.45 6.89
N ALA A 22 17.22 -7.23 6.41
CA ALA A 22 16.50 -6.03 6.87
C ALA A 22 15.01 -5.98 6.47
N ARG A 23 14.56 -6.82 5.54
CA ARG A 23 13.14 -6.85 5.11
C ARG A 23 12.26 -7.80 5.93
N SER A 24 12.87 -8.59 6.81
CA SER A 24 12.17 -9.61 7.61
C SER A 24 11.78 -9.10 9.01
N GLU A 25 12.26 -7.93 9.42
CA GLU A 25 12.10 -7.38 10.77
C GLU A 25 11.33 -6.06 10.73
N THR A 26 10.02 -6.13 10.45
CA THR A 26 8.98 -5.15 10.85
C THR A 26 7.76 -5.36 9.95
N ARG A 27 7.13 -6.54 10.02
CA ARG A 27 5.69 -6.57 9.76
C ARG A 27 5.04 -6.35 11.11
N PRO A 28 4.35 -5.23 11.36
CA PRO A 28 3.59 -5.10 12.59
C PRO A 28 2.61 -6.26 12.64
N ASP A 29 2.60 -6.96 13.78
CA ASP A 29 1.60 -7.96 14.11
C ASP A 29 0.28 -7.18 14.33
N TYR A 30 -0.36 -6.79 13.23
CA TYR A 30 -1.66 -6.14 13.32
C TYR A 30 -2.61 -7.20 13.89
N PRO A 31 -3.30 -6.93 15.02
CA PRO A 31 -4.30 -7.84 15.53
C PRO A 31 -5.27 -8.16 14.40
N ALA A 32 -5.60 -9.45 14.24
CA ALA A 32 -6.49 -9.97 13.21
C ALA A 32 -7.66 -9.00 12.96
N GLU A 33 -7.90 -8.69 11.68
CA GLU A 33 -8.83 -7.70 11.12
C GLU A 33 -10.10 -7.45 11.96
N THR A 34 -9.95 -6.72 13.07
CA THR A 34 -11.05 -6.48 14.00
C THR A 34 -11.70 -5.17 13.59
N LEU A 35 -12.98 -5.24 13.22
CA LEU A 35 -13.76 -4.05 12.88
C LEU A 35 -13.92 -3.18 14.13
N GLN A 36 -13.59 -1.90 14.01
CA GLN A 36 -13.75 -0.92 15.07
C GLN A 36 -14.91 0.01 14.75
N GLN A 37 -15.67 0.41 15.78
CA GLN A 37 -16.71 1.42 15.67
C GLN A 37 -16.09 2.80 15.89
N LEU A 38 -16.29 3.72 14.95
CA LEU A 38 -15.80 5.10 15.03
C LEU A 38 -16.98 6.08 14.92
N PRO A 39 -16.98 7.19 15.67
CA PRO A 39 -17.97 8.25 15.50
C PRO A 39 -17.90 8.85 14.09
N VAL A 40 -19.07 9.14 13.50
CA VAL A 40 -19.17 9.65 12.12
C VAL A 40 -18.46 11.00 11.96
N ASP A 41 -18.49 11.85 12.98
CA ASP A 41 -17.87 13.18 12.96
C ASP A 41 -16.34 13.15 12.83
N GLN A 42 -15.71 11.99 13.07
CA GLN A 42 -14.27 11.79 12.91
C GLN A 42 -13.89 11.35 11.48
N ILE A 43 -14.88 11.04 10.64
CA ILE A 43 -14.66 10.55 9.28
C ILE A 43 -14.58 11.73 8.31
N GLN A 44 -13.53 11.74 7.48
CA GLN A 44 -13.32 12.77 6.47
C GLN A 44 -12.97 12.17 5.11
N ARG A 45 -13.31 12.89 4.04
CA ARG A 45 -12.91 12.53 2.68
C ARG A 45 -11.39 12.48 2.55
N GLY A 46 -10.89 11.47 1.87
CA GLY A 46 -9.45 11.31 1.61
C GLY A 46 -8.93 12.38 0.63
N ARG A 47 -7.65 12.72 0.75
CA ARG A 47 -6.97 13.67 -0.17
C ARG A 47 -7.07 13.25 -1.64
N TYR A 48 -7.05 11.94 -1.91
CA TYR A 48 -7.08 11.38 -3.25
C TYR A 48 -8.33 10.52 -3.44
N GLN A 49 -9.47 11.18 -3.70
CA GLN A 49 -10.69 10.48 -4.13
C GLN A 49 -10.86 10.61 -5.65
N PRO A 50 -10.62 9.53 -6.42
CA PRO A 50 -10.71 9.58 -7.88
C PRO A 50 -12.15 9.72 -8.37
N ARG A 51 -13.12 9.17 -7.63
CA ARG A 51 -14.55 9.40 -7.85
C ARG A 51 -14.98 10.57 -6.98
N GLN A 52 -15.41 11.67 -7.61
CA GLN A 52 -15.89 12.87 -6.92
C GLN A 52 -17.42 12.92 -6.88
N ASP A 53 -18.07 12.35 -7.89
CA ASP A 53 -19.53 12.39 -8.03
C ASP A 53 -20.19 11.05 -7.67
N LEU A 54 -21.23 11.17 -6.84
CA LEU A 54 -22.15 10.10 -6.49
C LEU A 54 -23.52 10.43 -7.09
N ARG A 55 -24.19 9.42 -7.62
CA ARG A 55 -25.51 9.57 -8.20
C ARG A 55 -26.55 9.70 -7.09
N GLN A 56 -27.40 10.73 -7.16
CA GLN A 56 -28.37 11.04 -6.11
C GLN A 56 -29.39 9.93 -5.90
N ASP A 57 -29.85 9.29 -6.99
CA ASP A 57 -30.79 8.17 -6.90
C ASP A 57 -30.20 7.00 -6.11
N THR A 58 -28.94 6.63 -6.37
CA THR A 58 -28.27 5.55 -5.63
C THR A 58 -28.01 5.89 -4.16
N LEU A 59 -27.84 7.17 -3.82
CA LEU A 59 -27.69 7.60 -2.43
C LEU A 59 -29.01 7.51 -1.67
N GLN A 60 -30.11 7.88 -2.32
CA GLN A 60 -31.45 7.79 -1.73
C GLN A 60 -31.82 6.33 -1.45
N GLU A 61 -31.58 5.44 -2.41
CA GLU A 61 -31.80 4.00 -2.23
C GLU A 61 -31.02 3.42 -1.05
N LEU A 62 -29.76 3.86 -0.84
CA LEU A 62 -28.95 3.42 0.29
C LEU A 62 -29.42 3.97 1.65
N ALA A 63 -30.01 5.17 1.67
CA ALA A 63 -30.51 5.79 2.89
C ALA A 63 -31.85 5.20 3.34
N GLU A 64 -32.62 4.64 2.41
CA GLU A 64 -33.94 4.04 2.65
C GLU A 64 -33.89 2.53 2.98
N SER A 65 -32.72 1.89 2.87
CA SER A 65 -32.51 0.48 3.19
C SER A 65 -32.25 0.24 4.68
#